data_AF-A0A3M6CJH8-F1
#
_entry.id   AF-A0A3M6CJH8-F1
#
_cell.length_a   1.000
_cell.length_b   1.000
_cell.length_c   1.000
_cell.angle_alpha   90.00
_cell.angle_beta   90.00
_cell.angle_gamma   90.00
#
_symmetry.space_group_name_H-M   'P 1'
#
loop_
_entity.id
_entity.type
_entity.pdbx_description
1 polymer ?
#
loop_
_entity_poly.entity_id
_entity_poly.type
_entity_poly.pdbx_seq_one_letter_code
_entity_poly.pdbx_strand_id
1 'polypeptide(L)' 'AEIDALGHMTEYLNGEDGLPHTIVDPTLKSKYLWWNTLAQVQRFQDCSGKSTYYRYDERHHLVAVTDALNNT' A
#
# COMPACT_ATOMS: atom_id res chain seq x y z
N ALA A 1 5.28 -13.33 6.92
CA ALA A 1 3.89 -13.71 6.64
C ALA A 1 3.08 -13.64 7.92
N GLU A 2 1.82 -13.24 7.83
CA GLU A 2 0.85 -13.22 8.92
C GLU A 2 -0.17 -14.33 8.65
N ILE A 3 -0.56 -15.07 9.69
CA ILE A 3 -1.58 -16.11 9.59
C ILE A 3 -2.71 -15.72 10.55
N ASP A 4 -3.93 -15.60 10.04
CA ASP A 4 -5.10 -15.29 10.87
C ASP A 4 -5.54 -16.50 11.73
N ALA A 5 -6.50 -16.30 12.63
CA ALA A 5 -7.01 -17.38 13.49
C ALA A 5 -7.71 -18.52 12.72
N LEU A 6 -8.05 -18.31 11.45
CA LEU A 6 -8.66 -19.30 10.56
C LEU A 6 -7.63 -20.03 9.70
N GLY A 7 -6.34 -19.68 9.81
CA GLY A 7 -5.25 -20.28 9.04
C GLY A 7 -5.01 -19.63 7.67
N HIS A 8 -5.64 -18.50 7.37
CA HIS A 8 -5.37 -17.78 6.12
C HIS A 8 -4.06 -17.02 6.19
N MET A 9 -3.22 -17.19 5.17
CA MET A 9 -1.89 -16.59 5.11
C MET A 9 -1.88 -15.31 4.28
N THR A 10 -1.31 -14.25 4.83
CA THR A 10 -0.96 -13.01 4.13
C THR A 10 0.56 -12.87 4.07
N GLU A 11 1.13 -12.70 2.89
CA GLU A 11 2.57 -12.49 2.72
C GLU A 11 2.92 -11.02 2.53
N TYR A 12 4.04 -10.61 3.10
CA TYR A 12 4.59 -9.26 3.00
C TYR A 12 5.99 -9.35 2.43
N LEU A 13 6.22 -8.65 1.32
CA LEU A 13 7.53 -8.49 0.71
C LEU A 13 8.00 -7.07 1.03
N ASN A 14 9.08 -6.98 1.81
CA ASN A 14 9.60 -5.73 2.35
C ASN A 14 10.81 -5.25 1.55
N GLY A 15 10.93 -3.93 1.42
CA GLY A 15 12.12 -3.26 0.90
C GLY A 15 13.26 -3.23 1.92
N GLU A 16 14.39 -2.64 1.52
CA GLU A 16 15.57 -2.45 2.39
C GLU A 16 15.28 -1.53 3.60
N ASP A 17 14.29 -0.65 3.47
CA ASP A 17 13.77 0.21 4.53
C ASP A 17 12.86 -0.54 5.53
N GLY A 18 12.58 -1.82 5.28
CA GLY A 18 11.70 -2.66 6.08
C GLY A 18 10.21 -2.41 5.82
N LEU A 19 9.85 -1.54 4.87
CA LEU A 19 8.46 -1.25 4.52
C LEU A 19 7.93 -2.24 3.48
N PRO A 20 6.67 -2.72 3.59
CA PRO A 20 6.11 -3.66 2.63
C PRO A 20 5.84 -2.96 1.29
N HIS A 21 6.44 -3.44 0.21
CA HIS A 21 6.15 -2.95 -1.14
C HIS A 21 5.08 -3.81 -1.85
N THR A 22 4.93 -5.07 -1.43
CA THR A 22 3.91 -5.99 -1.96
C THR A 22 3.26 -6.76 -0.81
N ILE A 23 1.93 -6.85 -0.85
CA ILE A 23 1.12 -7.66 0.06
C ILE A 23 0.37 -8.68 -0.78
N VAL A 24 0.53 -9.97 -0.48
CA VAL A 24 -0.17 -11.06 -1.14
C VAL A 24 -1.21 -11.61 -0.19
N ASP A 25 -2.48 -11.55 -0.58
CA ASP A 25 -3.60 -12.04 0.22
C ASP A 25 -3.74 -13.58 0.15
N PRO A 26 -4.58 -14.19 0.98
CA PRO A 26 -4.77 -15.65 1.00
C PRO A 26 -5.30 -16.24 -0.32
N THR A 27 -5.86 -15.40 -1.20
CA THR A 27 -6.35 -15.78 -2.52
C THR A 27 -5.30 -15.56 -3.62
N LEU A 28 -4.04 -15.33 -3.23
CA LEU A 28 -2.89 -15.06 -4.10
C LEU A 28 -3.03 -13.77 -4.93
N LYS A 29 -3.89 -12.84 -4.49
CA LYS A 29 -3.98 -11.51 -5.11
C LYS A 29 -3.02 -10.55 -4.44
N SER A 30 -2.31 -9.79 -5.25
CA SER A 30 -1.33 -8.82 -4.79
C SER A 30 -1.87 -7.40 -4.75
N LYS A 31 -1.41 -6.63 -3.77
CA LYS A 31 -1.51 -5.17 -3.70
C LYS A 31 -0.10 -4.59 -3.57
N TYR A 32 0.11 -3.39 -4.10
CA TYR A 32 1.42 -2.74 -4.11
C TYR A 32 1.40 -1.39 -3.41
N LEU A 33 2.49 -1.07 -2.74
CA LEU A 33 2.66 0.15 -1.96
C LEU A 33 3.98 0.83 -2.36
N TRP A 34 3.93 2.14 -2.48
CA TRP A 34 5.11 2.99 -2.63
C TRP A 34 5.14 3.98 -1.48
N TRP A 35 6.31 4.13 -0.88
CA TRP A 35 6.52 4.91 0.33
C TRP A 35 7.43 6.11 0.02
N ASN A 36 7.21 7.23 0.70
CA ASN A 36 8.24 8.27 0.79
C ASN A 36 9.27 7.92 1.87
N THR A 37 10.31 8.76 1.97
CA THR A 37 11.38 8.63 2.98
C THR A 37 10.92 8.78 4.43
N LEU A 38 9.68 9.20 4.66
CA LEU A 38 9.06 9.34 5.98
C LEU A 38 8.12 8.16 6.32
N ALA A 39 8.20 7.07 5.56
CA ALA A 39 7.32 5.91 5.70
C ALA A 39 5.82 6.24 5.56
N GLN A 40 5.49 7.20 4.69
CA GLN A 40 4.12 7.52 4.31
C GLN A 40 3.82 6.97 2.91
N VAL A 41 2.70 6.27 2.75
CA VAL A 41 2.27 5.73 1.44
C VAL A 41 2.01 6.90 0.49
N GLN A 42 2.70 6.95 -0.64
CA GLN A 42 2.47 7.91 -1.73
C GLN A 42 1.60 7.33 -2.85
N ARG A 43 1.63 6.02 -3.02
CA ARG A 43 0.81 5.30 -4.00
C ARG A 43 0.40 3.95 -3.44
N PHE A 44 -0.84 3.59 -3.70
CA PHE A 44 -1.38 2.26 -3.49
C PHE A 44 -1.90 1.74 -4.83
N GLN A 45 -1.64 0.49 -5.17
CA GLN A 45 -2.24 -0.17 -6.33
C GLN A 45 -2.97 -1.44 -5.90
N ASP A 46 -4.24 -1.55 -6.27
CA ASP A 46 -5.04 -2.74 -6.00
C ASP A 46 -4.74 -3.89 -6.98
N CYS A 47 -5.33 -5.05 -6.71
CA CYS A 47 -5.14 -6.25 -7.55
C CYS A 47 -5.70 -6.12 -8.98
N SER A 48 -6.48 -5.08 -9.27
CA SER A 48 -6.97 -4.76 -10.61
C SER A 48 -6.06 -3.78 -11.37
N GLY A 49 -4.93 -3.38 -10.77
CA GLY A 49 -3.97 -2.43 -11.35
C GLY A 49 -4.35 -0.96 -11.14
N LYS A 50 -5.49 -0.68 -10.50
CA LYS A 50 -5.96 0.69 -10.24
C LYS A 50 -5.14 1.31 -9.12
N SER A 51 -4.73 2.55 -9.31
CA SER A 51 -3.87 3.27 -8.37
C SER A 51 -4.62 4.38 -7.63
N THR A 52 -4.28 4.56 -6.36
CA THR A 52 -4.68 5.70 -5.53
C THR A 52 -3.42 6.40 -5.06
N TYR A 53 -3.37 7.72 -5.19
CA TYR A 53 -2.21 8.54 -4.82
C TYR A 53 -2.52 9.37 -3.59
N TYR A 54 -1.51 9.54 -2.74
CA TYR A 54 -1.62 10.25 -1.46
C TYR A 54 -0.58 11.36 -1.43
N ARG A 55 -1.01 12.57 -1.08
CA ARG A 55 -0.12 13.73 -0.95
C ARG A 55 -0.16 14.26 0.47
N TYR A 56 1.01 14.56 1.00
CA TYR A 56 1.19 15.11 2.35
C TYR A 56 1.76 16.53 2.26
N ASP A 57 1.43 17.37 3.24
CA ASP A 57 2.05 18.69 3.41
C ASP A 57 3.37 18.60 4.19
N GLU A 58 4.06 19.73 4.34
CA GLU A 58 5.32 19.85 5.09
C GLU A 58 5.18 19.53 6.59
N ARG A 59 3.95 19.55 7.11
CA ARG A 59 3.62 19.18 8.49
C ARG A 59 3.23 17.70 8.59
N HIS A 60 3.44 16.94 7.51
CA HIS A 60 3.17 15.51 7.38
C HIS A 60 1.67 15.15 7.45
N HIS A 61 0.77 16.10 7.23
CA HIS A 61 -0.66 15.83 7.16
C HIS A 61 -1.06 15.38 5.75
N LEU A 62 -1.96 14.41 5.66
CA LEU A 62 -2.58 14.02 4.40
C LEU A 62 -3.48 15.15 3.89
N VAL A 63 -3.21 15.65 2.68
CA VAL A 63 -3.89 16.82 2.09
C VAL A 63 -4.57 16.54 0.75
N ALA A 64 -4.35 15.37 0.16
CA ALA A 64 -5.05 14.93 -1.05
C ALA A 64 -5.01 13.41 -1.19
N VAL A 65 -6.10 12.83 -1.67
CA VAL A 65 -6.20 11.43 -2.07
C VAL A 65 -6.77 11.38 -3.48
N THR A 66 -5.96 11.05 -4.47
CA THR A 66 -6.42 10.95 -5.86
C THR A 66 -6.74 9.51 -6.20
N ASP A 67 -8.01 9.20 -6.45
CA ASP A 67 -8.47 7.85 -6.79
C ASP A 67 -8.09 7.45 -8.23
N ALA A 68 -8.42 6.22 -8.62
CA ALA A 68 -8.11 5.67 -9.94
C ALA A 68 -8.89 6.33 -11.09
N LEU A 69 -9.90 7.13 -10.79
CA LEU A 69 -10.69 7.93 -11.73
C LEU A 69 -10.20 9.40 -11.76
N ASN A 70 -9.10 9.71 -11.07
CA ASN A 70 -8.53 11.04 -10.87
C ASN A 70 -9.43 12.02 -10.07
N ASN A 71 -10.34 11.51 -9.24
CA ASN A 71 -11.04 12.35 -8.27
C ASN A 71 -10.16 12.58 -7.05
N THR A 72 -10.15 13.80 -6.48
CA THR A 72 -9.34 14.19 -5.31
C THR A 72 -10.23 14.64 -4.16
#